data_AF-A0A9D7EHE6-F1
#
_entry.id   AF-A0A9D7EHE6-F1
#
_cell.length_a   1.000
_cell.length_b   1.000
_cell.length_c   1.000
_cell.angle_alpha   90.00
_cell.angle_beta   90.00
_cell.angle_gamma   90.00
#
_symmetry.space_group_name_H-M   'P 1'
#
loop_
_entity.id
_entity.type
_entity.pdbx_description
1 polymer ?
#
loop_
_entity_poly.entity_id
_entity_poly.type
_entity_poly.pdbx_seq_one_letter_code
_entity_poly.pdbx_strand_id
1 'polypeptide(L)'
;MMRTAFASIALTLLLTNAQAQVVVEPAALTMRLAKCEVTCLALAPKGDRILIGTDKGAELWDIQSAKKVQTFVYNEDGSSTVYHAAFNENGEYVVLIGHSGKRVVGDVKNGKMDRVLNTYTWLPDPRAVKAMGFDMKNSTFDRFYQQLQAKHGDITARSGAKGIVEFSDVTGQVVQTLTFPENKDQHHKAPCLFMDGQFVTGTDDGRVLFYTLK
;
A
#
# COMPACT_ATOMS: atom_id res chain seq x y z
N MET A 1 57.31 -44.99 -16.43
CA MET A 1 55.95 -45.32 -15.95
C MET A 1 55.45 -44.15 -15.10
N MET A 2 54.61 -43.30 -15.68
CA MET A 2 54.18 -42.03 -15.08
C MET A 2 52.80 -42.24 -14.44
N ARG A 3 52.69 -42.08 -13.11
CA ARG A 3 51.43 -42.19 -12.37
C ARG A 3 50.76 -40.81 -12.33
N THR A 4 49.66 -40.66 -13.06
CA THR A 4 48.76 -39.51 -12.98
C THR A 4 47.81 -39.69 -11.79
N ALA A 5 47.85 -38.77 -10.83
CA ALA A 5 46.91 -38.71 -9.73
C ALA A 5 45.70 -37.85 -10.12
N PHE A 6 44.50 -38.43 -10.08
CA PHE A 6 43.24 -37.70 -10.25
C PHE A 6 42.84 -37.09 -8.90
N ALA A 7 42.83 -35.76 -8.82
CA ALA A 7 42.21 -35.05 -7.71
C ALA A 7 40.68 -35.05 -7.91
N SER A 8 39.95 -35.73 -7.03
CA SER A 8 38.48 -35.64 -6.97
C SER A 8 38.10 -34.33 -6.28
N ILE A 9 37.46 -33.43 -7.03
CA ILE A 9 36.84 -32.22 -6.49
C ILE A 9 35.49 -32.63 -5.92
N ALA A 10 35.36 -32.62 -4.58
CA ALA A 10 34.07 -32.75 -3.92
C ALA A 10 33.27 -31.45 -4.11
N LEU A 11 32.21 -31.50 -4.91
CA LEU A 11 31.26 -30.40 -5.09
C LEU A 11 30.32 -30.39 -3.88
N THR A 12 30.60 -29.53 -2.91
CA THR A 12 29.71 -29.32 -1.76
C THR A 12 28.50 -28.51 -2.24
N LEU A 13 27.36 -29.18 -2.44
CA LEU A 13 26.09 -28.53 -2.77
C LEU A 13 25.62 -27.75 -1.53
N LEU A 14 25.78 -26.43 -1.53
CA LEU A 14 25.15 -25.56 -0.54
C LEU A 14 23.64 -25.56 -0.81
N LEU A 15 22.91 -26.40 -0.07
CA LEU A 15 21.46 -26.28 0.09
C LEU A 15 21.19 -24.95 0.78
N THR A 16 20.88 -23.93 -0.01
CA THR A 16 20.28 -22.72 0.55
C THR A 16 18.93 -23.13 1.08
N ASN A 17 18.72 -22.98 2.39
CA ASN A 17 17.37 -23.00 2.96
C ASN A 17 16.60 -21.90 2.22
N ALA A 18 15.79 -22.29 1.24
CA ALA A 18 14.80 -21.40 0.69
C ALA A 18 13.85 -21.10 1.84
N GLN A 19 14.03 -19.96 2.52
CA GLN A 19 12.97 -19.42 3.36
C GLN A 19 11.69 -19.47 2.53
N ALA A 20 10.58 -19.86 3.18
CA ALA A 20 9.28 -19.87 2.56
C ALA A 20 8.94 -18.41 2.19
N GLN A 21 9.30 -18.03 0.96
CA GLN A 21 8.96 -16.73 0.40
C GLN A 21 7.46 -16.75 0.08
N VAL A 22 6.74 -15.82 0.68
CA VAL A 22 5.36 -15.49 0.32
C VAL A 22 5.33 -14.69 -0.98
N VAL A 23 6.31 -13.80 -1.16
CA VAL A 23 6.43 -12.95 -2.33
C VAL A 23 7.80 -13.09 -2.99
N VAL A 24 7.82 -12.95 -4.31
CA VAL A 24 9.04 -12.92 -5.14
C VAL A 24 9.68 -11.53 -5.07
N GLU A 25 10.97 -11.48 -4.74
CA GLU A 25 11.77 -10.26 -4.74
C GLU A 25 12.78 -10.23 -5.92
N PRO A 26 13.05 -9.06 -6.53
CA PRO A 26 12.49 -7.73 -6.21
C PRO A 26 11.04 -7.57 -6.68
N ALA A 27 10.41 -6.44 -6.32
CA ALA A 27 9.07 -6.08 -6.80
C ALA A 27 8.98 -6.15 -8.34
N ALA A 28 7.92 -6.78 -8.85
CA ALA A 28 7.65 -6.90 -10.28
C ALA A 28 7.31 -5.56 -10.94
N LEU A 29 6.73 -4.63 -10.18
CA LEU A 29 6.47 -3.25 -10.61
C LEU A 29 6.75 -2.27 -9.46
N THR A 30 7.32 -1.12 -9.79
CA THR A 30 7.49 0.02 -8.88
C THR A 30 6.91 1.27 -9.54
N MET A 31 5.85 1.82 -8.98
CA MET A 31 5.38 3.16 -9.29
C MET A 31 6.12 4.18 -8.42
N ARG A 32 6.50 5.32 -9.01
CA ARG A 32 7.27 6.37 -8.32
C ARG A 32 6.54 7.69 -8.40
N LEU A 33 6.02 8.13 -7.25
CA LEU A 33 5.42 9.42 -7.04
C LEU A 33 6.52 10.45 -6.74
N ALA A 34 6.13 11.72 -6.61
CA ALA A 34 7.01 12.69 -5.96
C ALA A 34 7.36 12.22 -4.53
N LYS A 35 8.42 12.76 -3.94
CA LYS A 35 8.82 12.42 -2.57
C LYS A 35 7.68 12.78 -1.59
N CYS A 36 6.94 11.77 -1.14
CA CYS A 36 5.73 11.88 -0.32
C CYS A 36 5.51 10.55 0.40
N GLU A 37 4.78 10.59 1.51
CA GLU A 37 4.45 9.38 2.26
C GLU A 37 3.21 8.72 1.65
N VAL A 38 3.28 7.42 1.33
CA VAL A 38 2.11 6.65 0.89
C VAL A 38 1.35 6.13 2.11
N THR A 39 0.16 6.67 2.37
CA THR A 39 -0.60 6.43 3.60
C THR A 39 -1.70 5.38 3.46
N CYS A 40 -2.27 5.23 2.26
CA CYS A 40 -3.32 4.27 1.96
C CYS A 40 -3.39 3.97 0.46
N LEU A 41 -3.96 2.81 0.12
CA LEU A 41 -4.15 2.35 -1.26
C LEU A 41 -5.59 1.92 -1.48
N ALA A 42 -6.14 2.15 -2.66
CA ALA A 42 -7.42 1.56 -3.06
C ALA A 42 -7.37 1.11 -4.51
N LEU A 43 -7.87 -0.09 -4.80
CA LEU A 43 -7.98 -0.57 -6.17
C LEU A 43 -9.30 -0.14 -6.77
N ALA A 44 -9.25 0.26 -8.04
CA ALA A 44 -10.46 0.45 -8.81
C ALA A 44 -11.19 -0.90 -8.95
N PRO A 45 -12.53 -0.90 -9.04
CA PRO A 45 -13.33 -2.13 -9.14
C PRO A 45 -12.94 -3.05 -10.32
N LYS A 46 -12.36 -2.48 -11.38
CA LYS A 46 -11.88 -3.23 -12.55
C LYS A 46 -10.46 -3.79 -12.40
N GLY A 47 -9.75 -3.46 -11.32
CA GLY A 47 -8.37 -3.89 -11.09
C GLY A 47 -7.34 -3.24 -12.02
N ASP A 48 -7.72 -2.28 -12.87
CA ASP A 48 -6.86 -1.63 -13.85
C ASP A 48 -6.13 -0.40 -13.28
N ARG A 49 -6.63 0.15 -12.18
CA ARG A 49 -6.11 1.38 -11.57
C ARG A 49 -5.96 1.25 -10.06
N ILE A 50 -5.04 2.03 -9.52
CA ILE A 50 -4.83 2.18 -8.09
C ILE A 50 -4.90 3.66 -7.71
N LEU A 51 -5.67 3.95 -6.67
CA LEU A 51 -5.69 5.23 -6.00
C LEU A 51 -4.70 5.18 -4.84
N ILE A 52 -3.80 6.15 -4.81
CA ILE A 52 -2.70 6.24 -3.86
C ILE A 52 -2.94 7.50 -3.02
N GLY A 53 -3.31 7.32 -1.76
CA GLY A 53 -3.40 8.42 -0.80
C GLY A 53 -2.03 8.74 -0.21
N THR A 54 -1.75 10.02 0.00
CA THR A 54 -0.47 10.50 0.50
C THR A 54 -0.61 11.64 1.50
N ASP A 55 0.51 12.08 2.07
CA ASP A 55 0.61 13.32 2.84
C ASP A 55 0.39 14.60 2.01
N LYS A 56 0.24 14.48 0.68
CA LYS A 56 0.09 15.61 -0.27
C LYS A 56 -1.18 15.54 -1.11
N GLY A 57 -2.10 14.64 -0.78
CA GLY A 57 -3.37 14.47 -1.48
C GLY A 57 -3.54 13.02 -1.94
N ALA A 58 -4.09 12.82 -3.13
CA ALA A 58 -4.15 11.49 -3.72
C ALA A 58 -3.83 11.53 -5.22
N GLU A 59 -3.28 10.44 -5.72
CA GLU A 59 -3.01 10.25 -7.14
C GLU A 59 -3.65 8.96 -7.64
N LEU A 60 -4.30 9.01 -8.80
CA LEU A 60 -4.81 7.84 -9.51
C LEU A 60 -3.79 7.41 -10.55
N TRP A 61 -3.46 6.13 -10.55
CA TRP A 61 -2.47 5.54 -11.45
C TRP A 61 -3.09 4.37 -12.21
N ASP A 62 -2.74 4.28 -13.50
CA ASP A 62 -2.98 3.10 -14.32
C ASP A 62 -1.90 2.06 -14.00
N ILE A 63 -2.33 0.84 -13.66
CA ILE A 63 -1.42 -0.21 -13.18
C ILE A 63 -0.57 -0.76 -14.32
N GLN A 64 -1.19 -1.00 -15.48
CA GLN A 64 -0.51 -1.62 -16.62
C GLN A 64 0.60 -0.72 -17.19
N SER A 65 0.30 0.56 -17.39
CA SER A 65 1.25 1.52 -17.95
C SER A 65 2.15 2.17 -16.91
N ALA A 66 1.86 1.98 -15.62
CA ALA A 66 2.52 2.65 -14.50
C ALA A 66 2.56 4.18 -14.67
N LYS A 67 1.46 4.75 -15.15
CA LYS A 67 1.32 6.19 -15.38
C LYS A 67 0.25 6.79 -14.50
N LYS A 68 0.55 7.98 -13.98
CA LYS A 68 -0.45 8.81 -13.33
C LYS A 68 -1.52 9.23 -14.33
N VAL A 69 -2.77 8.96 -13.96
CA VAL A 69 -3.99 9.32 -14.70
C VAL A 69 -4.61 10.59 -14.15
N GLN A 70 -4.60 10.74 -12.82
CA GLN A 70 -5.21 11.91 -12.17
C GLN A 70 -4.50 12.30 -10.87
N THR A 71 -4.58 13.58 -10.53
CA THR A 71 -4.23 14.10 -9.20
C THR A 71 -5.49 14.70 -8.55
N PHE A 72 -5.76 14.30 -7.31
CA PHE A 72 -6.82 14.84 -6.48
C PHE A 72 -6.21 15.73 -5.41
N VAL A 73 -6.38 17.05 -5.58
CA VAL A 73 -5.93 18.03 -4.59
C VAL A 73 -6.85 17.97 -3.39
N TYR A 74 -6.34 17.43 -2.29
CA TYR A 74 -7.05 17.34 -1.01
C TYR A 74 -6.46 18.38 -0.05
N ASN A 75 -7.34 19.19 0.54
CA ASN A 75 -6.97 20.18 1.56
C ASN A 75 -8.14 20.32 2.52
N GLU A 76 -7.96 19.90 3.76
CA GLU A 76 -9.00 19.91 4.79
C GLU A 76 -8.40 20.36 6.10
N ASP A 77 -8.96 21.42 6.70
CA ASP A 77 -8.56 21.92 8.01
C ASP A 77 -7.04 22.15 8.13
N GLY A 78 -6.42 22.66 7.06
CA GLY A 78 -4.98 22.96 7.00
C GLY A 78 -4.06 21.76 6.73
N SER A 79 -4.60 20.59 6.43
CA SER A 79 -3.85 19.38 6.09
C SER A 79 -4.19 18.88 4.69
N SER A 80 -3.18 18.39 3.96
CA SER A 80 -3.35 17.73 2.67
C SER A 80 -3.30 16.20 2.76
N THR A 81 -3.13 15.66 3.96
CA THR A 81 -2.96 14.22 4.17
C THR A 81 -4.28 13.48 3.99
N VAL A 82 -4.26 12.51 3.08
CA VAL A 82 -5.35 11.54 2.88
C VAL A 82 -5.02 10.31 3.71
N TYR A 83 -5.88 9.96 4.66
CA TYR A 83 -5.69 8.77 5.51
C TYR A 83 -6.56 7.60 5.10
N HIS A 84 -7.59 7.87 4.31
CA HIS A 84 -8.45 6.85 3.73
C HIS A 84 -8.91 7.26 2.35
N ALA A 85 -8.91 6.26 1.46
CA ALA A 85 -9.28 6.40 0.09
C ALA A 85 -10.09 5.17 -0.34
N ALA A 86 -11.15 5.36 -1.12
CA ALA A 86 -11.93 4.27 -1.68
C ALA A 86 -12.63 4.70 -2.98
N PHE A 87 -12.87 3.74 -3.87
CA PHE A 87 -13.75 3.93 -5.03
C PHE A 87 -15.20 3.66 -4.66
N ASN A 88 -16.12 4.26 -5.42
CA ASN A 88 -17.47 3.74 -5.50
C ASN A 88 -17.53 2.47 -6.37
N GLU A 89 -18.66 1.76 -6.35
CA GLU A 89 -18.80 0.44 -7.00
C GLU A 89 -18.51 0.43 -8.51
N ASN A 90 -18.84 1.52 -9.22
CA ASN A 90 -18.61 1.61 -10.67
C ASN A 90 -17.25 2.21 -11.04
N GLY A 91 -16.48 2.72 -10.06
CA GLY A 91 -15.15 3.29 -10.24
C GLY A 91 -15.12 4.70 -10.85
N GLU A 92 -16.26 5.37 -10.98
CA GLU A 92 -16.35 6.73 -11.53
C GLU A 92 -16.03 7.82 -10.49
N TYR A 93 -16.15 7.47 -9.20
CA TYR A 93 -15.90 8.39 -8.10
C TYR A 93 -14.99 7.77 -7.05
N VAL A 94 -14.25 8.63 -6.37
CA VAL A 94 -13.44 8.27 -5.21
C VAL A 94 -13.86 9.10 -4.02
N VAL A 95 -13.74 8.54 -2.82
CA VAL A 95 -13.86 9.30 -1.56
C VAL A 95 -12.48 9.41 -0.96
N LEU A 96 -12.12 10.62 -0.55
CA LEU A 96 -10.93 10.90 0.24
C LEU A 96 -11.37 11.39 1.62
N ILE A 97 -10.71 10.85 2.64
CA ILE A 97 -10.93 11.24 4.04
C ILE A 97 -9.56 11.45 4.66
N GLY A 98 -9.38 12.64 5.22
CA GLY A 98 -8.20 13.00 5.97
C GLY A 98 -8.46 12.96 7.47
N HIS A 99 -7.66 13.75 8.16
CA HIS A 99 -7.50 13.73 9.60
C HIS A 99 -8.80 14.09 10.37
N SER A 100 -9.56 15.07 9.90
CA SER A 100 -10.80 15.50 10.57
C SER A 100 -12.02 14.59 10.30
N GLY A 101 -11.85 13.51 9.51
CA GLY A 101 -12.94 12.61 9.13
C GLY A 101 -13.92 13.21 8.11
N LYS A 102 -13.67 14.43 7.62
CA LYS A 102 -14.48 15.03 6.55
C LYS A 102 -14.22 14.28 5.24
N ARG A 103 -15.31 14.02 4.51
CA ARG A 103 -15.32 13.29 3.25
C ARG A 103 -15.34 14.29 2.10
N VAL A 104 -14.52 14.04 1.08
CA VAL A 104 -14.56 14.77 -0.19
C VAL A 104 -14.64 13.74 -1.31
N VAL A 105 -15.46 14.01 -2.32
CA VAL A 105 -15.62 13.13 -3.48
C VAL A 105 -14.82 13.66 -4.66
N GLY A 106 -14.04 12.81 -5.31
CA GLY A 106 -13.34 13.11 -6.55
C GLY A 106 -13.99 12.40 -7.74
N ASP A 107 -14.25 13.14 -8.82
CA ASP A 107 -14.61 12.56 -10.12
C ASP A 107 -13.36 11.99 -10.79
N VAL A 108 -13.37 10.69 -11.10
CA VAL A 108 -12.21 9.98 -11.67
C VAL A 108 -11.84 10.47 -13.07
N LYS A 109 -12.82 10.92 -13.85
CA LYS A 109 -12.62 11.33 -15.24
C LYS A 109 -11.95 12.69 -15.35
N ASN A 110 -12.35 13.65 -14.52
CA ASN A 110 -11.90 15.04 -14.64
C ASN A 110 -11.18 15.58 -13.39
N GLY A 111 -11.13 14.84 -12.30
CA GLY A 111 -10.40 15.20 -11.08
C GLY A 111 -11.10 16.24 -10.22
N LYS A 112 -12.32 16.64 -10.58
CA LYS A 112 -13.09 17.63 -9.83
C LYS A 112 -13.43 17.08 -8.45
N MET A 113 -13.12 17.89 -7.44
CA MET A 113 -13.45 17.61 -6.05
C MET A 113 -14.78 18.25 -5.68
N ASP A 114 -15.64 17.49 -5.03
CA ASP A 114 -16.95 17.91 -4.55
C ASP A 114 -17.09 17.67 -3.04
N ARG A 115 -17.61 18.67 -2.35
CA ARG A 115 -17.85 18.69 -0.90
C ARG A 115 -19.34 18.69 -0.57
N VAL A 116 -20.20 18.82 -1.57
CA VAL A 116 -21.64 18.74 -1.42
C VAL A 116 -22.05 17.28 -1.56
N LEU A 117 -22.10 16.58 -0.43
CA LEU A 117 -22.16 15.12 -0.41
C LEU A 117 -23.55 14.52 -0.63
N ASN A 118 -24.60 15.35 -0.66
CA ASN A 118 -26.00 14.93 -0.57
C ASN A 118 -26.45 14.01 -1.71
N THR A 119 -25.75 14.03 -2.84
CA THR A 119 -26.02 13.22 -4.03
C THR A 119 -25.25 11.89 -4.06
N TYR A 120 -24.30 11.67 -3.15
CA TYR A 120 -23.42 10.49 -3.13
C TYR A 120 -23.81 9.55 -1.97
N THR A 121 -24.85 8.74 -2.17
CA THR A 121 -25.43 7.86 -1.14
C THR A 121 -24.56 6.66 -0.75
N TRP A 122 -23.52 6.36 -1.56
CA TRP A 122 -22.58 5.26 -1.34
C TRP A 122 -21.50 5.59 -0.31
N LEU A 123 -21.38 6.86 0.10
CA LEU A 123 -20.35 7.29 1.03
C LEU A 123 -20.53 6.64 2.41
N PRO A 124 -19.44 6.27 3.10
CA PRO A 124 -19.54 5.85 4.48
C PRO A 124 -20.14 6.99 5.30
N ASP A 125 -21.16 6.70 6.10
CA ASP A 125 -21.79 7.72 6.96
C ASP A 125 -20.82 8.18 8.06
N PRO A 126 -21.10 9.29 8.77
CA PRO A 126 -20.20 9.78 9.83
C PRO A 126 -19.92 8.76 10.95
N ARG A 127 -20.83 7.83 11.24
CA ARG A 127 -20.62 6.78 12.24
C ARG A 127 -19.66 5.71 11.72
N ALA A 128 -19.80 5.32 10.46
CA ALA A 128 -18.88 4.39 9.80
C ALA A 128 -17.47 5.00 9.73
N VAL A 129 -17.35 6.27 9.34
CA VAL A 129 -16.07 7.01 9.37
C VAL A 129 -15.49 7.03 10.79
N LYS A 130 -16.29 7.34 11.81
CA LYS A 130 -15.83 7.28 13.21
C LYS A 130 -15.38 5.87 13.62
N ALA A 131 -16.09 4.83 13.18
CA ALA A 131 -15.75 3.43 13.47
C ALA A 131 -14.45 2.97 12.78
N MET A 132 -14.03 3.63 11.69
CA MET A 132 -12.70 3.43 11.10
C MET A 132 -11.57 3.90 12.03
N GLY A 133 -11.87 4.64 13.09
CA GLY A 133 -10.90 5.02 14.13
C GLY A 133 -10.19 6.35 13.88
N PHE A 134 -10.72 7.22 13.01
CA PHE A 134 -10.24 8.60 12.90
C PHE A 134 -10.71 9.41 14.13
N ASP A 135 -10.06 9.26 15.30
CA ASP A 135 -10.38 10.04 16.52
C ASP A 135 -9.39 11.20 16.69
N MET A 136 -9.57 12.25 15.90
CA MET A 136 -8.67 13.40 15.90
C MET A 136 -9.25 14.55 16.71
N LYS A 137 -9.10 14.45 18.02
CA LYS A 137 -9.19 15.62 18.89
C LYS A 137 -7.86 16.39 18.81
N ASN A 138 -7.80 17.34 17.86
CA ASN A 138 -6.83 18.44 17.80
C ASN A 138 -5.34 18.14 17.51
N SER A 139 -4.94 16.93 17.07
CA SER A 139 -3.52 16.65 16.80
C SER A 139 -3.28 16.16 15.38
N THR A 140 -2.77 17.01 14.49
CA THR A 140 -2.32 16.60 13.13
C THR A 140 -1.13 15.63 13.13
N PHE A 141 -0.51 15.39 14.30
CA PHE A 141 0.60 14.45 14.46
C PHE A 141 0.16 12.99 14.61
N ASP A 142 -1.10 12.75 15.01
CA ASP A 142 -1.63 11.40 15.10
C ASP A 142 -1.88 10.89 13.67
N ARG A 143 -0.89 10.17 13.13
CA ARG A 143 -0.96 9.57 11.80
C ARG A 143 -1.80 8.31 11.84
N PHE A 144 -2.80 8.29 10.99
CA PHE A 144 -3.62 7.12 10.75
C PHE A 144 -3.12 6.39 9.51
N TYR A 145 -3.03 5.08 9.58
CA TYR A 145 -2.75 4.27 8.42
C TYR A 145 -3.86 3.27 8.25
N GLN A 146 -4.45 3.28 7.07
CA GLN A 146 -5.33 2.20 6.66
C GLN A 146 -4.47 0.97 6.33
N GLN A 147 -5.09 -0.21 6.30
CA GLN A 147 -4.47 -1.41 5.73
C GLN A 147 -3.17 -1.81 6.46
N LEU A 148 -3.10 -1.61 7.78
CA LEU A 148 -1.97 -2.09 8.60
C LEU A 148 -1.78 -3.61 8.55
N GLN A 149 -2.80 -4.34 8.10
CA GLN A 149 -2.71 -5.76 7.83
C GLN A 149 -3.63 -6.13 6.67
N ALA A 150 -3.26 -7.20 5.96
CA ALA A 150 -4.10 -7.87 4.98
C ALA A 150 -3.92 -9.38 5.09
N LYS A 151 -4.91 -10.15 4.62
CA LYS A 151 -4.87 -11.62 4.59
C LYS A 151 -5.03 -12.15 3.17
N HIS A 152 -4.32 -13.22 2.85
CA HIS A 152 -4.47 -13.97 1.62
C HIS A 152 -4.23 -15.45 1.91
N GLY A 153 -5.30 -16.25 1.86
CA GLY A 153 -5.25 -17.64 2.33
C GLY A 153 -4.78 -17.72 3.78
N ASP A 154 -3.77 -18.55 4.02
CA ASP A 154 -3.15 -18.76 5.34
C ASP A 154 -2.07 -17.73 5.69
N ILE A 155 -1.83 -16.74 4.81
CA ILE A 155 -0.84 -15.70 5.03
C ILE A 155 -1.49 -14.40 5.53
N THR A 156 -0.87 -13.80 6.52
CA THR A 156 -1.15 -12.43 6.97
C THR A 156 0.04 -11.53 6.69
N ALA A 157 -0.14 -10.47 5.91
CA ALA A 157 0.82 -9.38 5.80
C ALA A 157 0.50 -8.32 6.88
N ARG A 158 1.52 -7.81 7.57
CA ARG A 158 1.38 -6.78 8.60
C ARG A 158 2.46 -5.72 8.47
N SER A 159 2.04 -4.47 8.61
CA SER A 159 2.93 -3.32 8.68
C SER A 159 3.66 -3.24 10.03
N GLY A 160 4.99 -3.21 9.99
CA GLY A 160 5.86 -3.10 11.15
C GLY A 160 6.37 -1.67 11.40
N ALA A 161 7.39 -1.50 12.23
CA ALA A 161 8.02 -0.19 12.45
C ALA A 161 8.84 0.23 11.22
N LYS A 162 9.01 1.55 10.98
CA LYS A 162 9.77 2.10 9.84
C LYS A 162 9.27 1.60 8.47
N GLY A 163 7.98 1.32 8.38
CA GLY A 163 7.33 0.83 7.16
C GLY A 163 7.73 -0.57 6.69
N ILE A 164 8.37 -1.42 7.50
CA ILE A 164 8.58 -2.83 7.08
C ILE A 164 7.24 -3.55 6.89
N VAL A 165 7.25 -4.64 6.12
CA VAL A 165 6.11 -5.55 6.02
C VAL A 165 6.54 -6.95 6.43
N GLU A 166 5.86 -7.53 7.40
CA GLU A 166 6.06 -8.90 7.85
C GLU A 166 4.93 -9.78 7.33
N PHE A 167 5.28 -10.92 6.74
CA PHE A 167 4.34 -11.97 6.39
C PHE A 167 4.42 -13.08 7.42
N SER A 168 3.27 -13.46 7.97
CA SER A 168 3.14 -14.56 8.91
C SER A 168 2.22 -15.65 8.38
N ASP A 169 2.50 -16.89 8.75
CA ASP A 169 1.60 -18.02 8.49
C ASP A 169 0.40 -18.06 9.46
N VAL A 170 -0.43 -19.10 9.35
CA VAL A 170 -1.63 -19.30 10.18
C VAL A 170 -1.33 -19.42 11.68
N THR A 171 -0.09 -19.81 12.04
CA THR A 171 0.35 -19.92 13.43
C THR A 171 0.80 -18.57 14.00
N GLY A 172 0.99 -17.56 13.13
CA GLY A 172 1.53 -16.26 13.47
C GLY A 172 3.06 -16.18 13.39
N GLN A 173 3.73 -17.25 12.96
CA GLN A 173 5.17 -17.23 12.75
C GLN A 173 5.49 -16.36 11.53
N VAL A 174 6.40 -15.38 11.68
CA VAL A 174 6.90 -14.57 10.56
C VAL A 174 7.77 -15.45 9.66
N VAL A 175 7.38 -15.56 8.39
CA VAL A 175 8.03 -16.38 7.36
C VAL A 175 8.83 -15.56 6.35
N GLN A 176 8.48 -14.28 6.16
CA GLN A 176 9.23 -13.33 5.32
C GLN A 176 9.05 -11.89 5.84
N THR A 177 10.07 -11.06 5.69
CA THR A 177 10.01 -9.63 6.02
C THR A 177 10.56 -8.81 4.86
N LEU A 178 9.77 -7.87 4.35
CA LEU A 178 10.22 -6.86 3.41
C LEU A 178 10.73 -5.63 4.16
N THR A 179 11.88 -5.13 3.74
CA THR A 179 12.48 -3.91 4.27
C THR A 179 12.72 -2.92 3.15
N PHE A 180 12.60 -1.63 3.47
CA PHE A 180 12.75 -0.54 2.51
C PHE A 180 13.82 0.42 3.05
N PRO A 181 15.10 0.21 2.73
CA PRO A 181 16.20 0.97 3.32
C PRO A 181 16.12 2.49 3.10
N GLU A 182 15.40 2.94 2.06
CA GLU A 182 15.18 4.35 1.80
C GLU A 182 14.10 4.97 2.70
N ASN A 183 13.33 4.16 3.44
CA ASN A 183 12.40 4.66 4.44
C ASN A 183 13.15 5.32 5.60
N LYS A 184 12.93 6.61 5.79
CA LYS A 184 13.61 7.42 6.83
C LYS A 184 12.67 7.76 7.98
N ASP A 185 11.38 7.81 7.71
CA ASP A 185 10.35 8.07 8.70
C ASP A 185 10.21 6.86 9.63
N GLN A 186 10.47 7.07 10.92
CA GLN A 186 10.50 6.00 11.95
C GLN A 186 9.11 5.42 12.30
N HIS A 187 8.11 5.94 11.63
CA HIS A 187 6.85 6.33 12.20
C HIS A 187 5.79 6.10 11.09
N HIS A 188 6.24 5.99 9.83
CA HIS A 188 5.59 5.40 8.68
C HIS A 188 5.14 3.95 8.94
N LYS A 189 3.94 3.66 8.44
CA LYS A 189 3.39 2.30 8.33
C LYS A 189 2.98 2.07 6.88
N ALA A 190 3.60 1.07 6.27
CA ALA A 190 3.31 0.69 4.90
C ALA A 190 1.90 0.07 4.80
N PRO A 191 1.04 0.54 3.87
CA PRO A 191 -0.25 -0.09 3.62
C PRO A 191 -0.05 -1.48 3.00
N CYS A 192 -0.83 -2.45 3.44
CA CYS A 192 -0.76 -3.84 2.99
C CYS A 192 -2.02 -4.20 2.18
N LEU A 193 -1.84 -4.63 0.93
CA LEU A 193 -2.96 -5.03 0.08
C LEU A 193 -2.61 -6.29 -0.71
N PHE A 194 -3.55 -7.23 -0.80
CA PHE A 194 -3.46 -8.36 -1.72
C PHE A 194 -4.44 -8.16 -2.88
N MET A 195 -4.00 -8.47 -4.10
CA MET A 195 -4.82 -8.42 -5.31
C MET A 195 -4.32 -9.43 -6.34
N ASP A 196 -5.19 -10.21 -6.97
CA ASP A 196 -4.89 -10.99 -8.18
C ASP A 196 -3.50 -11.67 -8.24
N GLY A 197 -3.13 -12.42 -7.20
CA GLY A 197 -1.83 -13.11 -7.16
C GLY A 197 -0.64 -12.18 -6.84
N GLN A 198 -0.89 -10.97 -6.35
CA GLN A 198 0.09 -9.96 -5.99
C GLN A 198 -0.12 -9.43 -4.57
N PHE A 199 0.97 -8.94 -4.00
CA PHE A 199 0.97 -8.09 -2.81
C PHE A 199 1.43 -6.69 -3.19
N VAL A 200 0.72 -5.67 -2.71
CA VAL A 200 0.99 -4.27 -3.00
C VAL A 200 1.21 -3.51 -1.70
N THR A 201 2.26 -2.68 -1.68
CA THR A 201 2.62 -1.86 -0.52
C THR A 201 3.15 -0.51 -0.93
N GLY A 202 3.10 0.45 0.01
CA GLY A 202 3.63 1.81 -0.14
C GLY A 202 4.83 2.08 0.76
N THR A 203 5.58 3.14 0.44
CA THR A 203 6.74 3.61 1.22
C THR A 203 6.62 5.08 1.61
N ASP A 204 7.50 5.56 2.50
CA ASP A 204 7.53 6.97 2.91
C ASP A 204 8.21 7.91 1.89
N ASP A 205 8.84 7.33 0.87
CA ASP A 205 9.58 8.03 -0.18
C ASP A 205 8.84 8.08 -1.52
N GLY A 206 7.57 7.65 -1.54
CA GLY A 206 6.66 7.80 -2.66
C GLY A 206 6.71 6.62 -3.64
N ARG A 207 7.16 5.43 -3.22
CA ARG A 207 7.07 4.21 -4.04
C ARG A 207 5.80 3.44 -3.70
N VAL A 208 5.18 2.89 -4.73
CA VAL A 208 4.20 1.80 -4.59
C VAL A 208 4.76 0.59 -5.31
N LEU A 209 4.89 -0.50 -4.56
CA LEU A 209 5.62 -1.71 -4.93
C LEU A 209 4.63 -2.86 -5.07
N PHE A 210 4.71 -3.55 -6.21
CA PHE A 210 3.89 -4.73 -6.51
C PHE A 210 4.80 -5.95 -6.53
N TYR A 211 4.52 -6.91 -5.68
CA TYR A 211 5.22 -8.18 -5.61
C TYR A 211 4.33 -9.31 -6.10
N THR A 212 4.91 -10.28 -6.80
CA THR A 212 4.19 -11.50 -7.20
C THR A 212 4.13 -12.46 -6.02
N LEU A 213 2.97 -13.03 -5.73
CA LEU A 213 2.83 -14.10 -4.74
C LEU A 213 3.44 -15.39 -5.28
N LYS A 214 4.06 -16.17 -4.39
CA LYS A 214 4.69 -17.45 -4.72
C LYS A 214 3.71 -18.62 -4.62
#